data_AF-A0A8C5MU77-F1
#
_entry.id   AF-A0A8C5MU77-F1
#
_cell.length_a   1.000
_cell.length_b   1.000
_cell.length_c   1.000
_cell.angle_alpha   90.00
_cell.angle_beta   90.00
_cell.angle_gamma   90.00
#
_symmetry.space_group_name_H-M   'P 1'
#
loop_
_entity.id
_entity.type
_entity.pdbx_description
1 polymer ?
#
loop_
_entity_poly.entity_id
_entity_poly.type
_entity_poly.pdbx_seq_one_letter_code
_entity_poly.pdbx_strand_id
1 'polypeptide(L)'
;MKAPLRYDGTPSLCRGFLTQLEILFENNPGSCMSDKAKVGYLINHLTEKALLWATPLWENKKPIIYDYEGFTSELKRTFDPSRRATNAGRSLFHIKQGNKRVADYAIEFKTLVSEVLWPNDVLTLAFTEGLNEAFMFELAPLKLPESLDHLIDFCIAMDDQIRERRHPRDRPRRVLPPLPSLPRHPSTSGGSENVKTDLPVVEPMQIGRTGISEAEKAHRKEKGLCFYCAGADHFRLQCPQRPRVGRAEHSRVGFRTGDTQVVGSLCASFVDNEKKKSRILLPVSLTWEGVHLKTEAFLDSGASGNFMDKNFAAKNLIPLVLRERPLRVEAIDGNPLACPHITHDTVDVCMKIGVLHQETIRFQIIESPSCPVVLGFPWLTEHNPVVDWVQRDIK
;
A
#
# COMPACT_ATOMS: atom_id res chain seq x y z
N MET A 1 -32.25 -31.31 20.16
CA MET A 1 -31.79 -31.56 18.77
C MET A 1 -31.92 -30.24 18.02
N LYS A 2 -30.82 -29.72 17.45
CA LYS A 2 -30.90 -28.50 16.60
C LYS A 2 -31.83 -28.81 15.42
N ALA A 3 -32.65 -27.84 15.03
CA ALA A 3 -33.55 -27.97 13.89
C ALA A 3 -32.79 -28.42 12.63
N PRO A 4 -33.39 -29.24 11.76
CA PRO A 4 -32.74 -29.70 10.54
C PRO A 4 -32.31 -28.50 9.69
N LEU A 5 -31.03 -28.49 9.28
CA LEU A 5 -30.51 -27.41 8.44
C LEU A 5 -31.20 -27.43 7.10
N ARG A 6 -31.89 -26.33 6.80
CA ARG A 6 -32.51 -26.09 5.51
C ARG A 6 -31.55 -25.29 4.65
N TYR A 7 -31.47 -25.63 3.37
CA TYR A 7 -30.62 -24.95 2.41
C TYR A 7 -31.48 -24.30 1.32
N ASP A 8 -31.39 -22.99 1.17
CA ASP A 8 -32.18 -22.17 0.25
C ASP A 8 -31.54 -21.98 -1.14
N GLY A 9 -30.28 -22.39 -1.29
CA GLY A 9 -29.46 -22.10 -2.48
C GLY A 9 -28.48 -20.95 -2.29
N THR A 10 -28.30 -20.44 -1.06
CA THR A 10 -27.32 -19.39 -0.77
C THR A 10 -25.87 -19.89 -0.99
N PRO A 11 -25.06 -19.23 -1.82
CA PRO A 11 -23.73 -19.75 -2.16
C PRO A 11 -22.73 -19.92 -1.02
N SER A 12 -22.75 -19.02 -0.02
CA SER A 12 -21.85 -19.08 1.13
C SER A 12 -22.11 -20.30 2.03
N LEU A 13 -23.35 -20.83 2.03
CA LEU A 13 -23.78 -21.90 2.94
C LEU A 13 -23.69 -23.32 2.34
N CYS A 14 -23.49 -23.44 1.02
CA CYS A 14 -23.54 -24.72 0.30
C CYS A 14 -22.62 -25.79 0.90
N ARG A 15 -21.32 -25.48 1.09
CA ARG A 15 -20.36 -26.42 1.66
C ARG A 15 -20.67 -26.80 3.10
N GLY A 16 -20.99 -25.83 3.94
CA GLY A 16 -21.32 -26.08 5.35
C GLY A 16 -22.52 -27.03 5.50
N PHE A 17 -23.53 -26.86 4.64
CA PHE A 17 -24.66 -27.78 4.54
C PHE A 17 -24.23 -29.20 4.13
N LEU A 18 -23.42 -29.33 3.07
CA LEU A 18 -22.95 -30.63 2.59
C LEU A 18 -22.06 -31.35 3.59
N THR A 19 -21.13 -30.65 4.24
CA THR A 19 -20.26 -31.21 5.29
C THR A 19 -21.10 -31.74 6.45
N GLN A 20 -22.16 -31.04 6.83
CA GLN A 20 -23.04 -31.51 7.90
C GLN A 20 -23.84 -32.75 7.49
N LEU A 21 -24.25 -32.87 6.22
CA LEU A 21 -24.87 -34.09 5.70
C LEU A 21 -23.88 -35.27 5.66
N GLU A 22 -22.64 -35.05 5.22
CA GLU A 22 -21.57 -36.05 5.26
C GLU A 22 -21.33 -36.57 6.68
N ILE A 23 -21.13 -35.66 7.65
CA ILE A 23 -20.97 -36.00 9.07
C ILE A 23 -22.20 -36.77 9.59
N LEU A 24 -23.41 -36.40 9.18
CA LEU A 24 -24.63 -37.08 9.61
C LEU A 24 -24.70 -38.51 9.05
N PHE A 25 -24.31 -38.72 7.79
CA PHE A 25 -24.32 -40.06 7.19
C PHE A 25 -23.20 -40.94 7.73
N GLU A 26 -22.00 -40.38 7.97
CA GLU A 26 -20.88 -41.11 8.59
C GLU A 26 -21.18 -41.54 10.03
N ASN A 27 -21.83 -40.69 10.81
CA ASN A 27 -22.20 -40.98 12.20
C ASN A 27 -23.41 -41.92 12.35
N ASN A 28 -24.05 -42.32 11.25
CA ASN A 28 -25.15 -43.29 11.25
C ASN A 28 -24.82 -44.55 10.42
N PRO A 29 -23.75 -45.29 10.74
CA PRO A 29 -23.27 -46.43 9.94
C PRO A 29 -24.23 -47.64 9.95
N GLY A 30 -25.19 -47.70 10.88
CA GLY A 30 -26.20 -48.76 10.95
C GLY A 30 -27.33 -48.63 9.92
N SER A 31 -27.44 -47.49 9.23
CA SER A 31 -28.40 -47.25 8.15
C SER A 31 -27.63 -47.20 6.83
N CYS A 32 -27.46 -48.35 6.17
CA CYS A 32 -26.94 -48.39 4.80
C CYS A 32 -27.97 -47.74 3.86
N MET A 33 -28.05 -46.42 3.88
CA MET A 33 -28.94 -45.65 3.02
C MET A 33 -28.41 -45.76 1.58
N SER A 34 -29.27 -46.19 0.66
CA SER A 34 -28.96 -46.13 -0.76
C SER A 34 -28.73 -44.68 -1.19
N ASP A 35 -27.96 -44.49 -2.27
CA ASP A 35 -27.69 -43.16 -2.80
C ASP A 35 -28.96 -42.38 -3.12
N LYS A 36 -29.99 -43.07 -3.65
CA LYS A 36 -31.32 -42.47 -3.85
C LYS A 36 -31.96 -41.99 -2.55
N ALA A 37 -31.82 -42.75 -1.46
CA ALA A 37 -32.35 -42.35 -0.15
C ALA A 37 -31.58 -41.14 0.42
N LYS A 38 -30.25 -41.10 0.24
CA LYS A 38 -29.43 -39.94 0.61
C LYS A 38 -29.80 -38.69 -0.18
N VAL A 39 -29.99 -38.83 -1.50
CA VAL A 39 -30.46 -37.73 -2.37
C VAL A 39 -31.86 -37.27 -1.96
N GLY A 40 -32.79 -38.20 -1.71
CA GLY A 40 -34.13 -37.85 -1.24
C GLY A 40 -34.13 -37.12 0.11
N TYR A 41 -33.27 -37.55 1.05
CA TYR A 41 -33.05 -36.86 2.31
C TYR A 41 -32.51 -35.45 2.09
N LEU A 42 -31.50 -35.30 1.23
CA LEU A 42 -30.94 -34.00 0.87
C LEU A 42 -32.01 -33.07 0.28
N ILE A 43 -32.82 -33.54 -0.68
CA ILE A 43 -33.89 -32.76 -1.31
C ILE A 43 -34.94 -32.30 -0.29
N ASN A 44 -35.30 -33.13 0.69
CA ASN A 44 -36.22 -32.74 1.77
C ASN A 44 -35.70 -31.59 2.65
N HIS A 45 -34.39 -31.35 2.62
CA HIS A 45 -33.73 -30.26 3.34
C HIS A 45 -33.42 -29.07 2.43
N LEU A 46 -33.78 -29.13 1.15
CA LEU A 46 -33.71 -27.98 0.25
C LEU A 46 -34.97 -27.11 0.38
N THR A 47 -34.77 -25.81 0.16
CA THR A 47 -35.81 -24.78 0.16
C THR A 47 -35.57 -23.82 -1.00
N GLU A 48 -36.60 -23.03 -1.33
CA GLU A 48 -36.53 -21.96 -2.34
C GLU A 48 -35.82 -22.37 -3.64
N LYS A 49 -34.71 -21.70 -3.98
CA LYS A 49 -33.99 -21.85 -5.25
C LYS A 49 -33.36 -23.24 -5.37
N ALA A 50 -32.82 -23.77 -4.28
CA ALA A 50 -32.24 -25.11 -4.27
C ALA A 50 -33.31 -26.18 -4.49
N LEU A 51 -34.49 -26.04 -3.88
CA LEU A 51 -35.59 -26.99 -4.09
C LEU A 51 -36.12 -26.89 -5.51
N LEU A 52 -36.36 -25.68 -6.02
CA LEU A 52 -36.81 -25.45 -7.41
C LEU A 52 -35.88 -26.09 -8.44
N TRP A 53 -34.57 -26.07 -8.20
CA TRP A 53 -33.57 -26.73 -9.03
C TRP A 53 -33.64 -28.26 -8.95
N ALA A 54 -33.83 -28.83 -7.75
CA ALA A 54 -33.83 -30.28 -7.53
C ALA A 54 -35.13 -30.97 -7.95
N THR A 55 -36.28 -30.30 -7.81
CA THR A 55 -37.62 -30.84 -8.16
C THR A 55 -37.68 -31.48 -9.55
N PRO A 56 -37.29 -30.79 -10.64
CA PRO A 56 -37.35 -31.39 -11.98
C PRO A 56 -36.39 -32.57 -12.16
N LEU A 57 -35.31 -32.67 -11.39
CA LEU A 57 -34.39 -33.81 -11.45
C LEU A 57 -35.06 -35.07 -10.86
N TRP A 58 -35.78 -34.90 -9.75
CA TRP A 58 -36.50 -35.96 -9.07
C TRP A 58 -37.75 -36.43 -9.83
N GLU A 59 -38.59 -35.49 -10.29
CA GLU A 59 -39.83 -35.80 -11.02
C GLU A 59 -39.56 -36.55 -12.32
N ASN A 60 -38.52 -36.14 -13.06
CA ASN A 60 -38.14 -36.78 -14.31
C ASN A 60 -37.25 -38.03 -14.13
N LYS A 61 -37.05 -38.49 -12.87
CA LYS A 61 -36.21 -39.65 -12.54
C LYS A 61 -34.84 -39.61 -13.21
N LYS A 62 -34.21 -38.43 -13.26
CA LYS A 62 -32.89 -38.25 -13.89
C LYS A 62 -31.87 -39.22 -13.26
N PRO A 63 -30.93 -39.82 -14.02
CA PRO A 63 -29.96 -40.78 -13.48
C PRO A 63 -29.18 -40.27 -12.26
N ILE A 64 -28.93 -38.95 -12.21
CA ILE A 64 -28.22 -38.28 -11.11
C ILE A 64 -28.88 -38.45 -9.73
N ILE A 65 -30.17 -38.79 -9.65
CA ILE A 65 -30.83 -39.00 -8.34
C ILE A 65 -30.45 -40.34 -7.69
N TYR A 66 -29.77 -41.22 -8.42
CA TYR A 66 -29.29 -42.52 -7.93
C TYR A 66 -27.80 -42.50 -7.59
N ASP A 67 -27.15 -41.35 -7.75
CA ASP A 67 -25.71 -41.15 -7.52
C ASP A 67 -25.55 -39.98 -6.57
N TYR A 68 -25.23 -40.28 -5.31
CA TYR A 68 -25.12 -39.24 -4.28
C TYR A 68 -23.92 -38.32 -4.54
N GLU A 69 -22.80 -38.88 -5.00
CA GLU A 69 -21.58 -38.14 -5.28
C GLU A 69 -21.77 -37.22 -6.48
N GLY A 70 -22.37 -37.74 -7.56
CA GLY A 70 -22.74 -36.94 -8.74
C GLY A 70 -23.74 -35.84 -8.40
N PHE A 71 -24.76 -36.13 -7.60
CA PHE A 71 -25.76 -35.14 -7.19
C PHE A 71 -25.17 -34.00 -6.36
N THR A 72 -24.34 -34.33 -5.36
CA THR A 72 -23.66 -33.31 -4.53
C THR A 72 -22.65 -32.50 -5.34
N SER A 73 -21.96 -33.10 -6.29
CA SER A 73 -21.07 -32.41 -7.22
C SER A 73 -21.81 -31.42 -8.12
N GLU A 74 -22.98 -31.80 -8.65
CA GLU A 74 -23.81 -30.92 -9.46
C GLU A 74 -24.44 -29.79 -8.62
N LEU A 75 -24.84 -30.07 -7.37
CA LEU A 75 -25.32 -29.06 -6.44
C LEU A 75 -24.20 -28.06 -6.11
N LYS A 76 -22.97 -28.53 -5.84
CA LYS A 76 -21.77 -27.68 -5.70
C LYS A 76 -21.56 -26.86 -6.97
N ARG A 77 -21.61 -27.46 -8.16
CA ARG A 77 -21.43 -26.74 -9.44
C ARG A 77 -22.46 -25.62 -9.64
N THR A 78 -23.70 -25.85 -9.22
CA THR A 78 -24.81 -24.91 -9.43
C THR A 78 -24.83 -23.81 -8.37
N PHE A 79 -24.58 -24.14 -7.10
CA PHE A 79 -24.77 -23.22 -5.97
C PHE A 79 -23.50 -22.87 -5.20
N ASP A 80 -22.39 -23.58 -5.37
CA ASP A 80 -21.05 -23.18 -4.93
C ASP A 80 -20.23 -22.74 -6.15
N PRO A 81 -20.50 -21.54 -6.73
CA PRO A 81 -19.75 -21.06 -7.86
C PRO A 81 -18.26 -21.09 -7.48
N SER A 82 -17.47 -21.80 -8.30
CA SER A 82 -16.00 -21.98 -8.30
C SER A 82 -15.16 -20.70 -8.07
N ARG A 83 -15.84 -19.56 -7.98
CA ARG A 83 -15.33 -18.29 -7.46
C ARG A 83 -14.74 -18.37 -6.05
N ARG A 84 -14.88 -19.41 -5.22
CA ARG A 84 -14.19 -19.42 -3.90
C ARG A 84 -12.68 -19.49 -3.99
N ALA A 85 -12.07 -20.44 -4.72
CA ALA A 85 -10.61 -20.47 -4.85
C ALA A 85 -10.08 -19.20 -5.56
N THR A 86 -10.82 -18.69 -6.56
CA THR A 86 -10.48 -17.43 -7.24
C THR A 86 -10.68 -16.21 -6.34
N ASN A 87 -11.75 -16.16 -5.54
CA ASN A 87 -12.02 -15.05 -4.61
C ASN A 87 -11.14 -15.14 -3.36
N ALA A 88 -10.81 -16.34 -2.88
CA ALA A 88 -9.89 -16.58 -1.78
C ALA A 88 -8.48 -16.24 -2.21
N GLY A 89 -8.06 -16.62 -3.42
CA GLY A 89 -6.82 -16.14 -4.04
C GLY A 89 -6.79 -14.61 -4.16
N ARG A 90 -7.86 -13.99 -4.69
CA ARG A 90 -7.98 -12.52 -4.74
C ARG A 90 -7.99 -11.87 -3.36
N SER A 91 -8.65 -12.49 -2.38
CA SER A 91 -8.72 -12.00 -1.01
C SER A 91 -7.37 -12.16 -0.31
N LEU A 92 -6.61 -13.24 -0.57
CA LEU A 92 -5.24 -13.43 -0.10
C LEU A 92 -4.30 -12.34 -0.61
N PHE A 93 -4.50 -11.86 -1.84
CA PHE A 93 -3.74 -10.72 -2.37
C PHE A 93 -4.11 -9.37 -1.72
N HIS A 94 -5.29 -9.25 -1.10
CA HIS A 94 -5.81 -7.97 -0.60
C HIS A 94 -5.93 -7.90 0.92
N ILE A 95 -5.86 -9.04 1.61
CA ILE A 95 -5.93 -9.09 3.06
C ILE A 95 -4.68 -8.43 3.65
N LYS A 96 -4.90 -7.42 4.50
CA LYS A 96 -3.86 -6.71 5.24
C LYS A 96 -4.18 -6.77 6.73
N GLN A 97 -3.16 -6.90 7.58
CA GLN A 97 -3.27 -6.86 9.03
C GLN A 97 -3.89 -5.52 9.49
N GLY A 98 -3.48 -4.41 8.87
CA GLY A 98 -3.93 -3.07 9.28
C GLY A 98 -3.62 -2.80 10.75
N ASN A 99 -4.64 -2.43 11.53
CA ASN A 99 -4.53 -2.19 12.98
C ASN A 99 -4.89 -3.42 13.84
N LYS A 100 -5.20 -4.58 13.21
CA LYS A 100 -5.55 -5.81 13.92
C LYS A 100 -4.32 -6.45 14.58
N ARG A 101 -4.55 -7.33 15.57
CA ARG A 101 -3.47 -8.18 16.11
C ARG A 101 -3.00 -9.12 15.01
N VAL A 102 -1.73 -9.53 15.10
CA VAL A 102 -1.19 -10.54 14.17
C VAL A 102 -2.00 -11.84 14.27
N ALA A 103 -2.43 -12.22 15.48
CA ALA A 103 -3.27 -13.40 15.70
C ALA A 103 -4.62 -13.34 14.94
N ASP A 104 -5.31 -12.20 15.00
CA ASP A 104 -6.60 -12.02 14.29
C ASP A 104 -6.41 -12.08 12.78
N TYR A 105 -5.36 -11.42 12.28
CA TYR A 105 -4.98 -11.45 10.88
C TYR A 105 -4.62 -12.88 10.42
N ALA A 106 -3.86 -13.62 11.22
CA ALA A 106 -3.46 -14.99 10.91
C ALA A 106 -4.65 -15.94 10.78
N ILE A 107 -5.70 -15.78 11.60
CA ILE A 107 -6.94 -16.57 11.50
C ILE A 107 -7.64 -16.30 10.17
N GLU A 108 -7.82 -15.02 9.81
CA GLU A 108 -8.44 -14.64 8.54
C GLU A 108 -7.62 -15.15 7.35
N PHE A 109 -6.29 -15.03 7.42
CA PHE A 109 -5.37 -15.53 6.41
C PHE A 109 -5.48 -17.06 6.24
N LYS A 110 -5.36 -17.83 7.33
CA LYS A 110 -5.44 -19.30 7.30
C LYS A 110 -6.80 -19.80 6.78
N THR A 111 -7.87 -19.07 7.06
CA THR A 111 -9.20 -19.39 6.52
C THR A 111 -9.21 -19.30 5.00
N LEU A 112 -8.57 -18.27 4.41
CA LEU A 112 -8.44 -18.15 2.96
C LEU A 112 -7.45 -19.17 2.36
N VAL A 113 -6.37 -19.49 3.07
CA VAL A 113 -5.40 -20.51 2.64
C VAL A 113 -6.05 -21.88 2.47
N SER A 114 -6.98 -22.26 3.35
CA SER A 114 -7.69 -23.55 3.23
C SER A 114 -8.51 -23.72 1.94
N GLU A 115 -8.77 -22.62 1.22
CA GLU A 115 -9.55 -22.59 -0.01
C GLU A 115 -8.66 -22.52 -1.28
N VAL A 116 -7.33 -22.46 -1.13
CA VAL A 116 -6.37 -22.39 -2.23
C VAL A 116 -5.28 -23.46 -2.12
N LEU A 117 -4.76 -23.90 -3.28
CA LEU A 117 -3.67 -24.88 -3.38
C LEU A 117 -2.37 -24.21 -3.80
N TRP A 118 -2.02 -23.09 -3.16
CA TRP A 118 -0.80 -22.36 -3.50
C TRP A 118 0.43 -22.99 -2.83
N PRO A 119 1.61 -22.92 -3.46
CA PRO A 119 2.86 -23.35 -2.82
C PRO A 119 3.13 -22.57 -1.55
N ASN A 120 3.70 -23.23 -0.54
CA ASN A 120 3.99 -22.61 0.76
C ASN A 120 4.86 -21.35 0.64
N ASP A 121 5.82 -21.31 -0.29
CA ASP A 121 6.68 -20.13 -0.48
C ASP A 121 5.88 -18.88 -0.89
N VAL A 122 4.85 -19.08 -1.73
CA VAL A 122 3.95 -18.01 -2.17
C VAL A 122 3.04 -17.57 -1.02
N LEU A 123 2.59 -18.51 -0.20
CA LEU A 123 1.79 -18.22 0.99
C LEU A 123 2.59 -17.48 2.05
N THR A 124 3.85 -17.86 2.27
CA THR A 124 4.79 -17.15 3.15
C THR A 124 4.97 -15.71 2.68
N LEU A 125 5.23 -15.50 1.39
CA LEU A 125 5.35 -14.17 0.82
C LEU A 125 4.04 -13.37 0.99
N ALA A 126 2.88 -13.95 0.66
CA ALA A 126 1.59 -13.30 0.80
C ALA A 126 1.27 -12.92 2.25
N PHE A 127 1.63 -13.77 3.22
CA PHE A 127 1.48 -13.48 4.65
C PHE A 127 2.37 -12.31 5.06
N THR A 128 3.65 -12.33 4.71
CA THR A 128 4.59 -11.24 5.07
C THR A 128 4.21 -9.91 4.44
N GLU A 129 3.77 -9.91 3.19
CA GLU A 129 3.29 -8.71 2.49
C GLU A 129 2.01 -8.15 3.11
N GLY A 130 1.20 -9.00 3.74
CA GLY A 130 -0.02 -8.60 4.41
C GLY A 130 0.17 -8.03 5.81
N LEU A 131 1.32 -8.25 6.46
CA LEU A 131 1.62 -7.72 7.78
C LEU A 131 1.72 -6.18 7.77
N ASN A 132 1.53 -5.57 8.93
CA ASN A 132 1.64 -4.13 9.10
C ASN A 132 3.09 -3.66 8.83
N GLU A 133 3.29 -2.62 8.03
CA GLU A 133 4.63 -2.12 7.67
C GLU A 133 5.49 -1.74 8.88
N ALA A 134 4.89 -1.14 9.92
CA ALA A 134 5.62 -0.81 11.14
C ALA A 134 6.09 -2.07 11.89
N PHE A 135 5.28 -3.12 11.88
CA PHE A 135 5.64 -4.42 12.43
C PHE A 135 6.69 -5.13 11.55
N MET A 136 6.58 -5.04 10.23
CA MET A 136 7.57 -5.56 9.28
C MET A 136 8.95 -4.89 9.43
N PHE A 137 9.00 -3.58 9.73
CA PHE A 137 10.27 -2.91 10.02
C PHE A 137 10.95 -3.48 11.28
N GLU A 138 10.16 -3.86 12.29
CA GLU A 138 10.67 -4.53 13.50
C GLU A 138 11.12 -5.98 13.22
N LEU A 139 10.56 -6.65 12.20
CA LEU A 139 10.93 -8.00 11.77
C LEU A 139 12.14 -8.05 10.81
N ALA A 140 12.37 -7.00 10.01
CA ALA A 140 13.42 -6.93 9.01
C ALA A 140 14.85 -7.32 9.48
N PRO A 141 15.29 -7.00 10.72
CA PRO A 141 16.61 -7.41 11.20
C PRO A 141 16.68 -8.86 11.71
N LEU A 142 15.56 -9.59 11.77
CA LEU A 142 15.49 -10.91 12.38
C LEU A 142 15.58 -12.03 11.34
N LYS A 143 16.16 -13.18 11.75
CA LYS A 143 16.10 -14.40 10.93
C LYS A 143 14.70 -15.00 11.03
N LEU A 144 13.96 -14.93 9.94
CA LEU A 144 12.60 -15.46 9.85
C LEU A 144 12.63 -16.99 9.60
N PRO A 145 11.70 -17.76 10.20
CA PRO A 145 11.52 -19.17 9.88
C PRO A 145 11.11 -19.38 8.42
N GLU A 146 11.55 -20.49 7.81
CA GLU A 146 11.22 -20.84 6.41
C GLU A 146 9.81 -21.42 6.25
N SER A 147 9.24 -22.00 7.32
CA SER A 147 7.89 -22.55 7.30
C SER A 147 6.85 -21.48 7.63
N LEU A 148 5.77 -21.44 6.85
CA LEU A 148 4.63 -20.54 7.04
C LEU A 148 4.06 -20.62 8.46
N ASP A 149 3.85 -21.83 8.99
CA ASP A 149 3.26 -21.99 10.32
C ASP A 149 4.18 -21.46 11.43
N HIS A 150 5.48 -21.78 11.34
CA HIS A 150 6.46 -21.27 12.30
C HIS A 150 6.65 -19.75 12.19
N LEU A 151 6.55 -19.19 10.98
CA LEU A 151 6.58 -17.76 10.76
C LEU A 151 5.36 -17.08 11.41
N ILE A 152 4.16 -17.62 11.20
CA ILE A 152 2.92 -17.11 11.81
C ILE A 152 3.05 -17.12 13.34
N ASP A 153 3.46 -18.23 13.93
CA ASP A 153 3.64 -18.36 15.38
C ASP A 153 4.68 -17.36 15.92
N PHE A 154 5.80 -17.18 15.21
CA PHE A 154 6.83 -16.21 15.55
C PHE A 154 6.30 -14.77 15.54
N CYS A 155 5.56 -14.39 14.50
CA CYS A 155 4.97 -13.07 14.39
C CYS A 155 3.92 -12.81 15.48
N ILE A 156 3.11 -13.81 15.85
CA ILE A 156 2.15 -13.69 16.96
C ILE A 156 2.88 -13.42 18.28
N ALA A 157 3.89 -14.25 18.60
CA ALA A 157 4.66 -14.10 19.83
C ALA A 157 5.37 -12.72 19.92
N MET A 158 5.86 -12.21 18.79
CA MET A 158 6.46 -10.88 18.75
C MET A 158 5.46 -9.73 18.96
N ASP A 159 4.27 -9.79 18.33
CA ASP A 159 3.21 -8.79 18.53
C ASP A 159 2.78 -8.73 20.00
N ASP A 160 2.65 -9.89 20.66
CA ASP A 160 2.37 -9.98 22.09
C ASP A 160 3.48 -9.32 22.92
N GLN A 161 4.75 -9.62 22.64
CA GLN A 161 5.89 -9.04 23.35
C GLN A 161 6.01 -7.51 23.17
N ILE A 162 5.76 -6.99 21.97
CA ILE A 162 5.78 -5.54 21.68
C ILE A 162 4.67 -4.84 22.47
N ARG A 163 3.48 -5.45 22.54
CA ARG A 163 2.35 -4.91 23.30
C ARG A 163 2.61 -4.93 24.80
N GLU A 164 3.18 -6.00 25.34
CA GLU A 164 3.59 -6.06 26.75
C GLU A 164 4.57 -4.92 27.09
N ARG A 165 5.53 -4.63 26.21
CA ARG A 165 6.49 -3.52 26.40
C ARG A 165 5.84 -2.14 26.28
N ARG A 166 4.81 -1.98 25.45
CA ARG A 166 4.04 -0.73 25.29
C ARG A 166 3.01 -0.49 26.41
N HIS A 167 2.75 -1.47 27.26
CA HIS A 167 1.96 -1.35 28.50
C HIS A 167 2.81 -1.28 29.79
N PRO A 168 3.76 -0.34 29.98
CA PRO A 168 4.40 -0.16 31.28
C PRO A 168 3.53 0.74 32.16
N ARG A 169 2.42 0.21 32.70
CA ARG A 169 1.69 0.78 33.86
C ARG A 169 0.47 -0.06 34.23
N ASP A 170 0.73 -1.21 34.85
CA ASP A 170 -0.13 -1.69 35.94
C ASP A 170 0.65 -2.57 36.92
N ARG A 171 1.93 -2.20 37.17
CA ARG A 171 2.57 -2.68 38.39
C ARG A 171 1.97 -1.87 39.55
N PRO A 172 1.36 -2.50 40.57
CA PRO A 172 0.93 -1.79 41.75
C PRO A 172 2.15 -1.10 42.34
N ARG A 173 2.08 0.22 42.42
CA ARG A 173 3.10 1.09 43.01
C ARG A 173 3.38 0.55 44.41
N ARG A 174 4.58 -0.01 44.66
CA ARG A 174 5.02 -0.25 46.05
C ARG A 174 5.04 1.11 46.74
N VAL A 175 4.07 1.31 47.61
CA VAL A 175 4.00 2.47 48.50
C VAL A 175 5.19 2.36 49.44
N LEU A 176 6.19 3.21 49.24
CA LEU A 176 7.20 3.44 50.28
C LEU A 176 6.56 4.32 51.37
N PRO A 177 6.73 4.00 52.65
CA PRO A 177 6.10 4.74 53.75
C PRO A 177 6.74 6.14 53.92
N PRO A 178 6.01 7.14 54.44
CA PRO A 178 6.52 8.50 54.59
C PRO A 178 7.50 8.59 55.78
N LEU A 179 8.61 9.31 55.58
CA LEU A 179 9.53 9.71 56.65
C LEU A 179 8.95 10.89 57.48
N PRO A 180 9.24 10.99 58.80
CA PRO A 180 8.65 11.99 59.67
C PRO A 180 9.35 13.36 59.58
N SER A 181 8.56 14.43 59.60
CA SER A 181 8.98 15.83 59.63
C SER A 181 9.44 16.27 61.03
N LEU A 182 10.57 16.98 61.13
CA LEU A 182 11.03 17.64 62.36
C LEU A 182 10.55 19.11 62.44
N PRO A 183 10.41 19.69 63.65
CA PRO A 183 9.72 20.96 63.88
C PRO A 183 10.60 22.19 63.67
N ARG A 184 9.95 23.29 63.25
CA ARG A 184 10.52 24.61 62.98
C ARG A 184 10.27 25.54 64.17
N HIS A 185 11.25 26.39 64.51
CA HIS A 185 11.17 27.44 65.52
C HIS A 185 11.82 28.75 65.01
N PRO A 186 11.50 29.92 65.61
CA PRO A 186 10.87 31.02 64.88
C PRO A 186 11.74 32.27 64.62
N SER A 187 11.16 33.11 63.78
CA SER A 187 11.56 34.40 63.21
C SER A 187 11.89 35.53 64.20
N THR A 188 12.70 36.50 63.74
CA THR A 188 12.56 37.99 63.80
C THR A 188 13.97 38.58 63.65
N SER A 189 14.29 39.70 63.00
CA SER A 189 13.65 40.89 62.42
C SER A 189 14.78 41.56 61.60
N GLY A 190 14.64 42.37 60.55
CA GLY A 190 13.56 43.11 59.91
C GLY A 190 14.24 44.00 58.84
N GLY A 191 13.48 44.55 57.90
CA GLY A 191 14.02 45.50 56.92
C GLY A 191 13.32 45.48 55.55
N SER A 192 12.28 46.29 55.46
CA SER A 192 11.65 46.93 54.29
C SER A 192 12.27 46.74 52.89
N GLU A 193 11.45 46.29 51.93
CA GLU A 193 11.02 47.02 50.71
C GLU A 193 10.69 46.09 49.53
N ASN A 194 9.61 46.44 48.83
CA ASN A 194 9.07 45.82 47.62
C ASN A 194 10.10 45.75 46.48
N VAL A 195 10.32 44.57 45.87
CA VAL A 195 10.51 44.42 44.41
C VAL A 195 10.05 43.02 43.98
N LYS A 196 9.17 42.96 42.97
CA LYS A 196 8.81 41.75 42.21
C LYS A 196 9.96 41.37 41.27
N THR A 197 10.41 40.12 41.28
CA THR A 197 11.14 39.51 40.15
C THR A 197 10.91 37.99 40.11
N ASP A 198 10.17 37.56 39.09
CA ASP A 198 10.13 36.19 38.58
C ASP A 198 11.45 35.87 37.86
N LEU A 199 12.11 34.76 38.20
CA LEU A 199 13.02 34.05 37.30
C LEU A 199 12.99 32.52 37.57
N PRO A 200 13.24 31.69 36.53
CA PRO A 200 12.60 30.39 36.37
C PRO A 200 13.44 29.20 36.85
N VAL A 201 12.75 28.16 37.31
CA VAL A 201 13.32 26.82 37.54
C VAL A 201 13.52 26.13 36.21
N VAL A 202 14.76 25.72 35.94
CA VAL A 202 15.18 24.91 34.80
C VAL A 202 14.77 23.46 35.05
N GLU A 203 13.92 22.90 34.18
CA GLU A 203 13.67 21.46 34.11
C GLU A 203 14.62 20.76 33.10
N PRO A 204 14.93 19.47 33.29
CA PRO A 204 16.00 18.78 32.59
C PRO A 204 15.62 18.39 31.15
N MET A 205 16.66 18.29 30.31
CA MET A 205 16.65 17.94 28.89
C MET A 205 15.68 16.80 28.49
N GLN A 206 14.84 17.06 27.49
CA GLN A 206 14.11 16.02 26.76
C GLN A 206 14.17 16.28 25.25
N ILE A 207 15.08 15.56 24.59
CA ILE A 207 15.30 15.59 23.13
C ILE A 207 14.28 14.66 22.47
N GLY A 208 13.50 15.16 21.50
CA GLY A 208 12.75 14.28 20.58
C GLY A 208 11.29 14.61 20.27
N ARG A 209 10.80 15.85 20.40
CA ARG A 209 9.49 16.25 19.85
C ARG A 209 9.66 17.16 18.64
N THR A 210 9.57 16.61 17.43
CA THR A 210 9.43 17.41 16.20
C THR A 210 7.97 17.80 15.98
N GLY A 211 7.52 18.80 16.73
CA GLY A 211 6.19 19.38 16.57
C GLY A 211 5.98 20.52 17.56
N ILE A 212 6.42 21.73 17.20
CA ILE A 212 6.11 22.94 17.96
C ILE A 212 4.60 23.15 17.88
N SER A 213 3.92 23.20 19.03
CA SER A 213 2.48 23.44 19.09
C SER A 213 2.12 24.80 18.47
N GLU A 214 0.89 24.93 18.02
CA GLU A 214 0.43 26.16 17.35
C GLU A 214 0.50 27.38 18.27
N ALA A 215 0.22 27.20 19.56
CA ALA A 215 0.41 28.21 20.60
C ALA A 215 1.88 28.62 20.76
N GLU A 216 2.81 27.67 20.74
CA GLU A 216 4.25 27.94 20.84
C GLU A 216 4.79 28.61 19.57
N LYS A 217 4.24 28.30 18.39
CA LYS A 217 4.57 29.01 17.14
C LYS A 217 4.09 30.47 17.18
N ALA A 218 2.88 30.71 17.67
CA ALA A 218 2.34 32.07 17.81
C ALA A 218 3.18 32.90 18.78
N HIS A 219 3.53 32.32 19.94
CA HIS A 219 4.39 32.96 20.93
C HIS A 219 5.78 33.33 20.39
N ARG A 220 6.42 32.40 19.65
CA ARG A 220 7.73 32.65 19.05
C ARG A 220 7.68 33.68 17.92
N LYS A 221 6.56 33.76 17.17
CA LYS A 221 6.35 34.78 16.14
C LYS A 221 6.19 36.17 16.75
N GLU A 222 5.41 36.28 17.82
CA GLU A 222 5.15 37.55 18.53
C GLU A 222 6.42 38.11 19.17
N LYS A 223 7.25 37.25 19.77
CA LYS A 223 8.51 37.66 20.44
C LYS A 223 9.75 37.61 19.56
N GLY A 224 9.62 37.32 18.26
CA GLY A 224 10.76 37.27 17.33
C GLY A 224 11.80 36.18 17.64
N LEU A 225 11.37 35.05 18.21
CA LEU A 225 12.26 33.97 18.65
C LEU A 225 12.45 32.90 17.57
N CYS A 226 13.60 32.24 17.59
CA CYS A 226 13.95 31.19 16.64
C CYS A 226 13.00 29.98 16.73
N PHE A 227 12.39 29.58 15.60
CA PHE A 227 11.54 28.39 15.51
C PHE A 227 12.28 27.04 15.63
N TYR A 228 13.58 27.03 15.93
CA TYR A 228 14.34 25.80 16.19
C TYR A 228 14.77 25.71 17.66
N CYS A 229 15.57 26.66 18.13
CA CYS A 229 16.13 26.65 19.49
C CYS A 229 15.47 27.65 20.47
N ALA A 230 14.47 28.42 20.04
CA ALA A 230 13.82 29.47 20.82
C ALA A 230 14.72 30.65 21.28
N GLY A 231 15.94 30.79 20.72
CA GLY A 231 16.80 31.94 20.98
C GLY A 231 16.26 33.24 20.37
N ALA A 232 16.52 34.36 21.04
CA ALA A 232 16.32 35.69 20.47
C ALA A 232 17.41 36.01 19.43
N ASP A 233 17.16 36.97 18.54
CA ASP A 233 18.09 37.53 17.55
C ASP A 233 18.36 36.73 16.26
N HIS A 234 17.66 35.62 16.01
CA HIS A 234 17.76 34.93 14.72
C HIS A 234 16.53 34.08 14.38
N PHE A 235 16.28 33.87 13.09
CA PHE A 235 15.24 32.96 12.61
C PHE A 235 15.81 31.59 12.26
N ARG A 236 14.92 30.59 12.10
CA ARG A 236 15.25 29.16 11.88
C ARG A 236 16.35 28.91 10.83
N LEU A 237 16.44 29.75 9.80
CA LEU A 237 17.43 29.63 8.72
C LEU A 237 18.87 29.93 9.17
N GLN A 238 19.04 30.72 10.23
CA GLN A 238 20.33 31.20 10.75
C GLN A 238 20.63 30.61 12.13
N CYS A 239 19.92 29.55 12.53
CA CYS A 239 20.07 28.95 13.85
C CYS A 239 21.37 28.14 13.97
N PRO A 240 22.28 28.51 14.89
CA PRO A 240 23.57 27.83 15.06
C PRO A 240 23.43 26.41 15.63
N GLN A 241 22.29 26.08 16.25
CA GLN A 241 21.99 24.77 16.83
C GLN A 241 21.41 23.77 15.80
N ARG A 242 21.13 24.22 14.57
CA ARG A 242 20.60 23.34 13.52
C ARG A 242 21.72 22.46 12.95
N PRO A 243 21.52 21.13 12.82
CA PRO A 243 22.48 20.25 12.15
C PRO A 243 22.76 20.78 10.74
N ARG A 244 24.01 21.16 10.49
CA ARG A 244 24.47 21.62 9.18
C ARG A 244 24.56 20.40 8.25
N VAL A 245 23.52 20.16 7.46
CA VAL A 245 23.66 19.33 6.25
C VAL A 245 24.58 20.13 5.32
N GLY A 246 25.74 19.56 5.00
CA GLY A 246 26.85 20.25 4.34
C GLY A 246 26.42 21.06 3.12
N ARG A 247 26.52 22.38 3.23
CA ARG A 247 26.70 23.30 2.10
C ARG A 247 28.18 23.63 2.05
N ALA A 248 28.85 23.24 0.98
CA ALA A 248 30.17 23.79 0.66
C ALA A 248 30.01 25.29 0.40
N GLU A 249 30.76 26.09 1.13
CA GLU A 249 30.96 27.51 0.90
C GLU A 249 31.67 27.73 -0.43
N HIS A 250 31.23 28.70 -1.23
CA HIS A 250 32.16 29.46 -2.06
C HIS A 250 31.81 30.94 -2.00
N SER A 251 32.82 31.68 -1.56
CA SER A 251 32.88 33.12 -1.37
C SER A 251 32.48 33.93 -2.60
N ARG A 252 31.94 35.13 -2.31
CA ARG A 252 31.86 36.24 -3.24
C ARG A 252 33.27 36.67 -3.68
N VAL A 253 33.56 36.61 -4.97
CA VAL A 253 34.51 37.49 -5.65
C VAL A 253 33.87 37.87 -6.99
N GLY A 254 33.68 39.17 -7.22
CA GLY A 254 33.22 39.68 -8.51
C GLY A 254 34.38 39.81 -9.50
N PHE A 255 34.11 39.67 -10.79
CA PHE A 255 34.37 40.70 -11.82
C PHE A 255 33.96 40.19 -13.22
N ARG A 256 33.49 41.16 -13.99
CA ARG A 256 33.07 41.32 -15.39
C ARG A 256 33.61 40.40 -16.52
N THR A 257 32.71 40.23 -17.50
CA THR A 257 32.88 40.18 -18.98
C THR A 257 33.78 39.13 -19.63
N GLY A 258 33.23 38.45 -20.64
CA GLY A 258 34.01 37.84 -21.72
C GLY A 258 33.42 36.54 -22.22
N ASP A 259 33.05 36.52 -23.49
CA ASP A 259 32.67 35.35 -24.28
C ASP A 259 33.64 34.17 -24.10
N THR A 260 33.13 32.93 -24.17
CA THR A 260 33.42 31.95 -25.24
C THR A 260 32.95 30.56 -24.81
N GLN A 261 32.33 29.86 -25.76
CA GLN A 261 31.89 28.47 -25.76
C GLN A 261 32.65 27.49 -24.86
N VAL A 262 31.91 26.71 -24.07
CA VAL A 262 32.32 25.35 -23.69
C VAL A 262 31.13 24.41 -23.87
N VAL A 263 31.44 23.34 -24.60
CA VAL A 263 30.58 22.24 -25.03
C VAL A 263 30.11 21.44 -23.82
N GLY A 264 28.80 21.39 -23.57
CA GLY A 264 28.19 20.55 -22.54
C GLY A 264 28.10 19.09 -22.98
N SER A 265 29.22 18.38 -22.96
CA SER A 265 29.28 16.93 -23.19
C SER A 265 28.56 16.18 -22.07
N LEU A 266 27.69 15.26 -22.48
CA LEU A 266 27.40 14.03 -21.73
C LEU A 266 28.71 13.36 -21.35
N CYS A 267 28.89 12.98 -20.09
CA CYS A 267 29.54 11.73 -19.67
C CYS A 267 29.35 11.50 -18.17
N ALA A 268 28.96 10.25 -17.87
CA ALA A 268 28.62 9.69 -16.58
C ALA A 268 29.74 9.80 -15.53
N SER A 269 29.35 9.97 -14.27
CA SER A 269 29.53 8.96 -13.21
C SER A 269 29.18 9.55 -11.83
N PHE A 270 28.47 8.76 -11.02
CA PHE A 270 28.09 9.01 -9.61
C PHE A 270 26.83 9.85 -9.29
N VAL A 271 25.79 9.95 -10.15
CA VAL A 271 24.47 10.49 -9.69
C VAL A 271 23.25 9.90 -10.43
N ASP A 272 23.19 8.60 -10.73
CA ASP A 272 22.01 8.03 -11.42
C ASP A 272 20.98 7.38 -10.49
N ASN A 273 21.35 6.98 -9.28
CA ASN A 273 20.46 6.18 -8.44
C ASN A 273 19.43 7.01 -7.66
N GLU A 274 19.73 8.27 -7.31
CA GLU A 274 18.84 9.10 -6.50
C GLU A 274 17.70 9.74 -7.33
N LYS A 275 17.91 10.05 -8.61
CA LYS A 275 16.85 10.60 -9.49
C LYS A 275 15.86 9.55 -9.98
N LYS A 276 16.27 8.29 -10.15
CA LYS A 276 15.31 7.18 -10.38
C LYS A 276 14.46 6.92 -9.15
N LYS A 277 15.00 7.15 -7.95
CA LYS A 277 14.28 7.06 -6.68
C LYS A 277 13.25 8.18 -6.44
N SER A 278 12.87 9.02 -7.39
CA SER A 278 11.77 9.98 -7.17
C SER A 278 10.69 9.92 -8.24
N ARG A 279 10.78 8.98 -9.19
CA ARG A 279 9.85 8.84 -10.32
C ARG A 279 8.94 7.64 -10.12
N ILE A 280 7.67 7.78 -10.51
CA ILE A 280 6.74 6.66 -10.65
C ILE A 280 6.89 6.14 -12.08
N LEU A 281 7.40 4.92 -12.22
CA LEU A 281 7.66 4.29 -13.52
C LEU A 281 6.74 3.07 -13.66
N LEU A 282 5.92 3.08 -14.70
CA LEU A 282 4.93 2.04 -14.96
C LEU A 282 5.44 1.12 -16.07
N PRO A 283 5.51 -0.21 -15.85
CA PRO A 283 5.79 -1.15 -16.91
C PRO A 283 4.67 -1.14 -17.94
N VAL A 284 5.00 -0.78 -19.18
CA VAL A 284 4.04 -0.73 -20.30
C VAL A 284 4.51 -1.61 -21.46
N SER A 285 3.54 -2.16 -22.20
CA SER A 285 3.79 -2.81 -23.49
C SER A 285 3.14 -1.98 -24.59
N LEU A 286 3.91 -1.60 -25.59
CA LEU A 286 3.47 -0.85 -26.75
C LEU A 286 3.38 -1.79 -27.95
N THR A 287 2.30 -1.67 -28.71
CA THR A 287 2.07 -2.46 -29.93
C THR A 287 1.63 -1.56 -31.08
N TRP A 288 2.32 -1.64 -32.21
CA TRP A 288 2.00 -0.93 -33.46
C TRP A 288 2.41 -1.81 -34.64
N GLU A 289 1.60 -1.88 -35.70
CA GLU A 289 1.93 -2.59 -36.94
C GLU A 289 2.47 -4.03 -36.75
N GLY A 290 2.00 -4.75 -35.72
CA GLY A 290 2.45 -6.10 -35.38
C GLY A 290 3.78 -6.18 -34.60
N VAL A 291 4.44 -5.05 -34.34
CA VAL A 291 5.61 -4.94 -33.46
C VAL A 291 5.14 -4.82 -32.02
N HIS A 292 5.84 -5.51 -31.11
CA HIS A 292 5.58 -5.47 -29.67
C HIS A 292 6.85 -5.07 -28.91
N LEU A 293 6.76 -4.05 -28.06
CA LEU A 293 7.87 -3.54 -27.27
C LEU A 293 7.48 -3.34 -25.82
N LYS A 294 8.34 -3.75 -24.88
CA LYS A 294 8.18 -3.46 -23.45
C LYS A 294 9.08 -2.29 -23.06
N THR A 295 8.53 -1.36 -22.27
CA THR A 295 9.28 -0.21 -21.74
C THR A 295 8.66 0.28 -20.43
N GLU A 296 9.21 1.33 -19.84
CA GLU A 296 8.68 1.99 -18.66
C GLU A 296 8.15 3.37 -19.06
N ALA A 297 6.94 3.69 -18.62
CA ALA A 297 6.33 5.01 -18.77
C ALA A 297 6.45 5.79 -17.47
N PHE A 298 6.97 7.01 -17.53
CA PHE A 298 7.03 7.92 -16.40
C PHE A 298 5.69 8.62 -16.20
N LEU A 299 5.14 8.52 -14.99
CA LEU A 299 3.91 9.21 -14.61
C LEU A 299 4.23 10.62 -14.10
N ASP A 300 3.72 11.64 -14.80
CA ASP A 300 4.00 13.05 -14.48
C ASP A 300 2.74 13.90 -14.53
N SER A 301 2.16 14.22 -13.37
CA SER A 301 1.00 15.10 -13.29
C SER A 301 1.30 16.55 -13.70
N GLY A 302 2.57 16.94 -13.81
CA GLY A 302 3.01 18.26 -14.29
C GLY A 302 3.13 18.33 -15.81
N ALA A 303 3.05 17.21 -16.53
CA ALA A 303 3.12 17.16 -17.97
C ALA A 303 1.76 17.50 -18.61
N SER A 304 1.71 18.47 -19.52
CA SER A 304 0.48 18.89 -20.21
C SER A 304 0.03 17.94 -21.31
N GLY A 305 0.84 16.94 -21.66
CA GLY A 305 0.61 15.98 -22.73
C GLY A 305 1.14 14.59 -22.39
N ASN A 306 0.77 13.61 -23.21
CA ASN A 306 1.40 12.29 -23.21
C ASN A 306 2.53 12.32 -24.23
N PHE A 307 3.75 12.07 -23.79
CA PHE A 307 4.94 12.31 -24.59
C PHE A 307 5.75 11.03 -24.86
N MET A 308 6.47 11.03 -25.98
CA MET A 308 7.46 10.00 -26.30
C MET A 308 8.75 10.67 -26.78
N ASP A 309 9.89 10.11 -26.37
CA ASP A 309 11.19 10.59 -26.80
C ASP A 309 11.44 10.29 -28.29
N LYS A 310 11.93 11.30 -29.00
CA LYS A 310 12.23 11.25 -30.43
C LYS A 310 13.24 10.15 -30.79
N ASN A 311 14.31 9.99 -30.00
CA ASN A 311 15.32 8.97 -30.28
C ASN A 311 14.80 7.57 -29.95
N PHE A 312 13.98 7.44 -28.91
CA PHE A 312 13.29 6.19 -28.60
C PHE A 312 12.33 5.77 -29.72
N ALA A 313 11.51 6.68 -30.24
CA ALA A 313 10.62 6.40 -31.36
C ALA A 313 11.40 5.98 -32.61
N ALA A 314 12.47 6.72 -32.95
CA ALA A 314 13.33 6.41 -34.08
C ALA A 314 14.04 5.05 -33.94
N LYS A 315 14.61 4.76 -32.76
CA LYS A 315 15.30 3.50 -32.48
C LYS A 315 14.40 2.28 -32.62
N ASN A 316 13.14 2.41 -32.21
CA ASN A 316 12.17 1.32 -32.26
C ASN A 316 11.33 1.32 -33.56
N LEU A 317 11.59 2.23 -34.49
CA LEU A 317 10.86 2.33 -35.77
C LEU A 317 9.35 2.53 -35.56
N ILE A 318 8.97 3.40 -34.61
CA ILE A 318 7.58 3.81 -34.41
C ILE A 318 7.24 4.88 -35.46
N PRO A 319 6.23 4.67 -36.34
CA PRO A 319 5.87 5.65 -37.35
C PRO A 319 5.39 6.97 -36.73
N LEU A 320 5.85 8.09 -37.30
CA LEU A 320 5.51 9.44 -36.88
C LEU A 320 4.64 10.14 -37.91
N VAL A 321 3.66 10.91 -37.44
CA VAL A 321 2.76 11.72 -38.25
C VAL A 321 3.09 13.19 -38.00
N LEU A 322 3.32 13.94 -39.08
CA LEU A 322 3.53 15.38 -39.02
C LEU A 322 2.22 16.08 -38.62
N ARG A 323 2.30 17.00 -37.65
CA ARG A 323 1.17 17.85 -37.25
C ARG A 323 0.98 18.99 -38.26
N GLU A 324 -0.26 19.27 -38.63
CA GLU A 324 -0.59 20.43 -39.46
C GLU A 324 -0.20 21.77 -38.80
N ARG A 325 -0.29 21.83 -37.47
CA ARG A 325 0.10 22.99 -36.66
C ARG A 325 1.01 22.54 -35.53
N PRO A 326 2.27 23.01 -35.50
CA PRO A 326 3.18 22.73 -34.39
C PRO A 326 2.61 23.25 -33.07
N LEU A 327 2.72 22.45 -32.00
CA LEU A 327 2.26 22.83 -30.66
C LEU A 327 3.44 23.42 -29.88
N ARG A 328 3.29 24.65 -29.39
CA ARG A 328 4.31 25.30 -28.55
C ARG A 328 4.31 24.68 -27.15
N VAL A 329 5.48 24.37 -26.62
CA VAL A 329 5.67 23.81 -25.27
C VAL A 329 6.60 24.71 -24.48
N GLU A 330 6.26 24.94 -23.21
CA GLU A 330 7.04 25.76 -22.28
C GLU A 330 7.26 25.00 -20.98
N ALA A 331 8.48 25.04 -20.44
CA ALA A 331 8.76 24.53 -19.12
C ALA A 331 8.25 25.53 -18.05
N ILE A 332 7.75 25.02 -16.93
CA ILE A 332 7.17 25.81 -15.83
C ILE A 332 8.20 26.78 -15.21
N ASP A 333 9.50 26.50 -15.35
CA ASP A 333 10.59 27.33 -14.84
C ASP A 333 11.02 28.46 -15.80
N GLY A 334 10.36 28.61 -16.95
CA GLY A 334 10.67 29.65 -17.94
C GLY A 334 11.96 29.40 -18.73
N ASN A 335 12.62 28.26 -18.53
CA ASN A 335 13.76 27.87 -19.35
C ASN A 335 13.27 27.39 -20.73
N PRO A 336 13.92 27.79 -21.83
CA PRO A 336 13.56 27.30 -23.15
C PRO A 336 13.81 25.79 -23.24
N LEU A 337 12.80 25.02 -23.60
CA LEU A 337 12.98 23.64 -24.01
C LEU A 337 13.88 23.60 -25.26
N ALA A 338 14.77 22.62 -25.33
CA ALA A 338 15.66 22.43 -26.49
C ALA A 338 14.89 22.37 -27.82
N CYS A 339 13.63 21.92 -27.78
CA CYS A 339 12.66 22.00 -28.86
C CYS A 339 11.38 22.72 -28.37
N PRO A 340 11.16 24.00 -28.74
CA PRO A 340 9.99 24.76 -28.26
C PRO A 340 8.68 24.38 -28.95
N HIS A 341 8.74 23.55 -29.99
CA HIS A 341 7.56 23.13 -30.76
C HIS A 341 7.53 21.62 -30.95
N ILE A 342 6.41 21.00 -30.57
CA ILE A 342 6.07 19.62 -30.95
C ILE A 342 5.52 19.68 -32.38
N THR A 343 6.23 19.01 -33.28
CA THR A 343 5.90 18.97 -34.71
C THR A 343 5.34 17.63 -35.16
N HIS A 344 5.55 16.56 -34.38
CA HIS A 344 5.16 15.21 -34.75
C HIS A 344 4.45 14.53 -33.58
N ASP A 345 3.52 13.65 -33.92
CA ASP A 345 2.94 12.66 -33.02
C ASP A 345 3.30 11.26 -33.52
N THR A 346 3.13 10.23 -32.69
CA THR A 346 3.09 8.85 -33.19
C THR A 346 1.80 8.58 -33.96
N VAL A 347 1.79 7.51 -34.75
CA VAL A 347 0.53 6.83 -35.12
C VAL A 347 -0.20 6.32 -33.86
N ASP A 348 -1.41 5.79 -34.05
CA ASP A 348 -2.13 5.08 -32.98
C ASP A 348 -1.31 3.87 -32.51
N VAL A 349 -0.90 3.89 -31.24
CA VAL A 349 -0.18 2.80 -30.59
C VAL A 349 -1.11 2.17 -29.57
N CYS A 350 -1.20 0.84 -29.56
CA CYS A 350 -1.89 0.11 -28.50
C CYS A 350 -0.95 0.02 -27.29
N MET A 351 -1.29 0.69 -26.20
CA MET A 351 -0.57 0.62 -24.92
C MET A 351 -1.31 -0.34 -23.98
N LYS A 352 -0.54 -1.19 -23.30
CA LYS A 352 -1.02 -2.07 -22.24
C LYS A 352 -0.26 -1.79 -20.94
N ILE A 353 -1.00 -1.61 -19.85
CA ILE A 353 -0.46 -1.44 -18.50
C ILE A 353 -0.96 -2.61 -17.64
N GLY A 354 -0.04 -3.37 -17.07
CA GLY A 354 -0.38 -4.59 -16.32
C GLY A 354 -1.16 -5.60 -17.17
N VAL A 355 -2.11 -6.31 -16.55
CA VAL A 355 -2.90 -7.38 -17.19
C VAL A 355 -4.24 -6.88 -17.72
N LEU A 356 -4.82 -5.87 -17.06
CA LEU A 356 -6.21 -5.46 -17.23
C LEU A 356 -6.40 -4.23 -18.12
N HIS A 357 -5.44 -3.31 -18.15
CA HIS A 357 -5.59 -2.04 -18.84
C HIS A 357 -4.95 -2.09 -20.23
N GLN A 358 -5.75 -1.82 -21.26
CA GLN A 358 -5.29 -1.73 -22.65
C GLN A 358 -6.09 -0.65 -23.38
N GLU A 359 -5.38 0.22 -24.09
CA GLU A 359 -5.99 1.32 -24.85
C GLU A 359 -5.19 1.67 -26.09
N THR A 360 -5.79 2.46 -26.97
CA THR A 360 -5.12 3.08 -28.10
C THR A 360 -4.77 4.52 -27.74
N ILE A 361 -3.50 4.89 -27.88
CA ILE A 361 -2.97 6.20 -27.49
C ILE A 361 -2.01 6.74 -28.56
N ARG A 362 -1.97 8.06 -28.72
CA ARG A 362 -0.95 8.77 -29.51
C ARG A 362 -0.05 9.57 -28.57
N PHE A 363 1.25 9.51 -28.83
CA PHE A 363 2.23 10.27 -28.08
C PHE A 363 2.74 11.45 -28.89
N GLN A 364 2.86 12.60 -28.22
CA GLN A 364 3.48 13.80 -28.77
C GLN A 364 5.01 13.67 -28.66
N ILE A 365 5.73 13.96 -29.74
CA ILE A 365 7.18 13.74 -29.79
C ILE A 365 7.95 14.91 -29.18
N ILE A 366 8.79 14.60 -28.19
CA ILE A 366 9.71 15.54 -27.52
C ILE A 366 11.14 14.99 -27.49
N GLU A 367 12.10 15.80 -27.07
CA GLU A 367 13.46 15.35 -26.77
C GLU A 367 13.61 15.17 -25.25
N SER A 368 13.56 13.92 -24.80
CA SER A 368 13.62 13.53 -23.38
C SER A 368 14.37 12.20 -23.23
N PRO A 369 15.71 12.21 -23.37
CA PRO A 369 16.50 10.98 -23.37
C PRO A 369 16.45 10.19 -22.05
N SER A 370 16.02 10.84 -20.95
CA SER A 370 15.92 10.21 -19.62
C SER A 370 14.54 9.60 -19.31
N CYS A 371 13.52 9.88 -20.12
CA CYS A 371 12.14 9.38 -19.96
C CYS A 371 11.56 9.03 -21.34
N PRO A 372 11.71 7.77 -21.80
CA PRO A 372 11.28 7.36 -23.13
C PRO A 372 9.79 7.57 -23.42
N VAL A 373 8.95 7.38 -22.40
CA VAL A 373 7.49 7.57 -22.47
C VAL A 373 7.07 8.34 -21.21
N VAL A 374 6.18 9.31 -21.37
CA VAL A 374 5.58 10.09 -20.28
C VAL A 374 4.07 10.04 -20.40
N LEU A 375 3.40 9.63 -19.32
CA LEU A 375 1.94 9.73 -19.17
C LEU A 375 1.65 10.96 -18.34
N GLY A 376 1.04 11.95 -18.99
CA GLY A 376 0.81 13.26 -18.41
C GLY A 376 -0.60 13.46 -17.88
N PHE A 377 -0.94 14.71 -17.64
CA PHE A 377 -2.24 15.16 -17.17
C PHE A 377 -3.43 14.65 -18.00
N PRO A 378 -3.37 14.56 -19.35
CA PRO A 378 -4.48 14.03 -20.13
C PRO A 378 -4.82 12.58 -19.77
N TRP A 379 -3.80 11.70 -19.72
CA TRP A 379 -4.01 10.29 -19.36
C TRP A 379 -4.48 10.13 -17.91
N LEU A 380 -3.88 10.89 -16.99
CA LEU A 380 -4.27 10.89 -15.57
C LEU A 380 -5.71 11.36 -15.36
N THR A 381 -6.18 12.35 -16.11
CA THR A 381 -7.54 12.88 -15.98
C THR A 381 -8.56 11.92 -16.57
N GLU A 382 -8.24 11.28 -17.69
CA GLU A 382 -9.14 10.33 -18.36
C GLU A 382 -9.37 9.07 -17.52
N HIS A 383 -8.30 8.50 -16.95
CA HIS A 383 -8.38 7.24 -16.21
C HIS A 383 -8.56 7.41 -14.71
N ASN A 384 -8.25 8.60 -14.18
CA ASN A 384 -8.32 8.94 -12.74
C ASN A 384 -7.81 7.82 -11.81
N PRO A 385 -6.58 7.31 -12.03
CA PRO A 385 -6.08 6.15 -11.31
C PRO A 385 -5.79 6.49 -9.85
N VAL A 386 -5.88 5.48 -8.97
CA VAL A 386 -5.47 5.66 -7.58
C VAL A 386 -3.94 5.51 -7.51
N VAL A 387 -3.24 6.64 -7.40
CA VAL A 387 -1.78 6.66 -7.31
C VAL A 387 -1.35 6.50 -5.85
N ASP A 388 -0.58 5.45 -5.58
CA ASP A 388 0.15 5.31 -4.33
C ASP A 388 1.51 6.00 -4.47
N TRP A 389 1.61 7.23 -3.97
CA TRP A 389 2.84 8.03 -4.06
C TRP A 389 3.98 7.49 -3.19
N VAL A 390 3.68 6.67 -2.17
CA VAL A 390 4.68 6.07 -1.29
C VAL A 390 5.26 4.82 -1.95
N GLN A 391 4.38 3.93 -2.43
CA GLN A 391 4.75 2.70 -3.11
C GLN A 391 5.18 2.93 -4.57
N ARG A 392 4.87 4.09 -5.13
CA ARG A 392 5.13 4.50 -6.53
C ARG A 392 4.46 3.57 -7.53
N ASP A 393 3.21 3.28 -7.25
CA ASP A 393 2.38 2.37 -8.04
C ASP A 393 1.02 3.01 -8.31
N ILE A 394 0.27 2.44 -9.26
CA ILE A 394 -1.10 2.85 -9.58
C ILE A 394 -2.06 1.65 -9.47
N LYS A 395 -3.29 1.91 -9.02
CA LYS A 395 -4.36 0.90 -8.89
C LYS A 395 -5.55 1.20 -9.77
#